data_AF-A0A7J2LYY2-F1
#
_entry.id   AF-A0A7J2LYY2-F1
#
_cell.length_a   1.000
_cell.length_b   1.000
_cell.length_c   1.000
_cell.angle_alpha   90.00
_cell.angle_beta   90.00
_cell.angle_gamma   90.00
#
_symmetry.space_group_name_H-M   'P 1'
#
loop_
_entity.id
_entity.type
_entity.pdbx_description
1 polymer ?
#
loop_
_entity_poly.entity_id
_entity_poly.type
_entity_poly.pdbx_seq_one_letter_code
_entity_poly.pdbx_strand_id
1 'polypeptide(L)'
;MHRRPRRYSWRARARPRMEIPFSARFTLVEALYGAVIGALATGVALLISEFAVWVTILWMLREKTIIYTFYALMVSVSGMILSVPIFHRRRVRAVVAIAVAVLLWVLLVKRFDFHPIYTFFGELPY
;
A
#
# COMPACT_ATOMS: atom_id res chain seq x y z
N MET A 1 47.88 -48.28 -22.60
CA MET A 1 46.85 -47.78 -21.66
C MET A 1 47.55 -47.25 -20.42
N HIS A 2 47.70 -45.93 -20.27
CA HIS A 2 48.38 -45.30 -19.12
C HIS A 2 47.54 -44.15 -18.58
N ARG A 3 46.91 -44.36 -17.41
CA ARG A 3 46.15 -43.33 -16.69
C ARG A 3 47.14 -42.53 -15.83
N ARG A 4 47.34 -41.24 -16.13
CA ARG A 4 48.02 -40.30 -15.23
C ARG A 4 46.99 -39.69 -14.25
N PRO A 5 47.36 -39.46 -12.97
CA PRO A 5 46.42 -39.04 -11.93
C PRO A 5 46.03 -37.57 -12.06
N ARG A 6 44.74 -37.30 -11.89
CA ARG A 6 44.17 -35.95 -11.76
C ARG A 6 44.71 -35.29 -10.48
N ARG A 7 45.58 -34.29 -10.63
CA ARG A 7 45.92 -33.37 -9.54
C ARG A 7 44.70 -32.48 -9.26
N TYR A 8 43.93 -32.81 -8.23
CA TYR A 8 42.96 -31.88 -7.66
C TYR A 8 43.73 -30.84 -6.83
N SER A 9 43.91 -29.65 -7.40
CA SER A 9 44.44 -28.51 -6.68
C SER A 9 43.38 -27.97 -5.72
N TRP A 10 43.60 -28.18 -4.42
CA TRP A 10 42.80 -27.69 -3.29
C TRP A 10 42.85 -26.16 -3.11
N ARG A 11 42.78 -25.40 -4.21
CA ARG A 11 42.81 -23.92 -4.20
C ARG A 11 41.51 -23.32 -4.70
N ALA A 12 40.36 -23.90 -4.34
CA ALA A 12 39.11 -23.15 -4.27
C ALA A 12 39.13 -22.34 -2.97
N ARG A 13 39.94 -21.28 -2.97
CA ARG A 13 40.05 -20.34 -1.85
C ARG A 13 38.67 -19.72 -1.67
N ALA A 14 37.97 -20.15 -0.62
CA ALA A 14 36.70 -19.60 -0.18
C ALA A 14 36.87 -18.09 0.04
N ARG A 15 36.44 -17.28 -0.93
CA ARG A 15 36.07 -15.90 -0.66
C ARG A 15 34.68 -15.97 -0.06
N PRO A 16 34.47 -15.59 1.22
CA PRO A 16 33.14 -15.23 1.66
C PRO A 16 32.80 -13.95 0.90
N ARG A 17 32.15 -14.09 -0.27
CA ARG A 17 31.41 -12.96 -0.79
C ARG A 17 30.35 -12.70 0.27
N MET A 18 30.45 -11.57 0.96
CA MET A 18 29.29 -10.92 1.57
C MET A 18 28.36 -10.53 0.43
N GLU A 19 27.72 -11.54 -0.16
CA GLU A 19 26.53 -11.37 -0.99
C GLU A 19 25.45 -10.94 0.00
N ILE A 20 25.16 -9.64 0.00
CA ILE A 20 23.86 -9.15 0.46
C ILE A 20 22.85 -10.12 -0.14
N PRO A 21 22.13 -10.92 0.66
CA PRO A 21 21.40 -12.06 0.14
C PRO A 21 20.46 -11.53 -0.94
N PHE A 22 20.46 -12.14 -2.12
CA PHE A 22 19.59 -11.76 -3.25
C PHE A 22 18.12 -11.59 -2.79
N SER A 23 17.75 -12.35 -1.75
CA SER A 23 16.51 -12.24 -0.99
C SER A 23 16.24 -10.82 -0.45
N ALA A 24 17.19 -10.14 0.18
CA ALA A 24 16.98 -8.80 0.76
C ALA A 24 16.72 -7.73 -0.30
N ARG A 25 17.41 -7.79 -1.45
CA ARG A 25 17.14 -6.89 -2.58
C ARG A 25 15.75 -7.13 -3.17
N PHE A 26 15.34 -8.39 -3.26
CA PHE A 26 14.00 -8.77 -3.72
C PHE A 26 12.90 -8.28 -2.75
N THR A 27 13.11 -8.44 -1.44
CA THR A 27 12.19 -7.95 -0.41
C THR A 27 12.06 -6.42 -0.42
N LEU A 28 13.17 -5.70 -0.63
CA LEU A 28 13.17 -4.23 -0.72
C LEU A 28 12.34 -3.75 -1.93
N VAL A 29 12.51 -4.40 -3.08
CA VAL A 29 11.77 -4.08 -4.30
C VAL A 29 10.29 -4.41 -4.12
N GLU A 30 9.94 -5.55 -3.53
CA GLU A 30 8.54 -5.88 -3.21
C GLU A 30 7.92 -4.92 -2.19
N ALA A 31 8.68 -4.46 -1.21
CA ALA A 31 8.23 -3.46 -0.26
C ALA A 31 7.96 -2.11 -0.95
N LEU A 32 8.84 -1.65 -1.84
CA LEU A 32 8.63 -0.42 -2.60
C LEU A 32 7.37 -0.53 -3.47
N TYR A 33 7.19 -1.64 -4.18
CA TYR A 33 5.99 -1.90 -4.97
C TYR A 33 4.72 -2.01 -4.11
N GLY A 34 4.83 -2.49 -2.88
CA GLY A 34 3.73 -2.52 -1.92
C GLY A 34 3.37 -1.11 -1.45
N ALA A 35 4.38 -0.29 -1.13
CA ALA A 35 4.20 1.08 -0.70
C ALA A 35 3.55 1.95 -1.79
N VAL A 36 4.00 1.84 -3.04
CA VAL A 36 3.41 2.56 -4.18
C VAL A 36 1.95 2.15 -4.38
N ILE A 37 1.63 0.85 -4.29
CA ILE A 37 0.23 0.39 -4.35
C ILE A 37 -0.59 0.96 -3.19
N GLY A 38 -0.09 0.88 -1.95
CA GLY A 38 -0.81 1.37 -0.78
C GLY A 38 -1.08 2.87 -0.85
N ALA A 39 -0.11 3.65 -1.32
CA ALA A 39 -0.26 5.09 -1.54
C ALA A 39 -1.29 5.40 -2.64
N LEU A 40 -1.19 4.72 -3.79
CA LEU A 40 -2.17 4.88 -4.87
C LEU A 40 -3.58 4.46 -4.45
N ALA A 41 -3.71 3.34 -3.73
CA ALA A 41 -4.98 2.85 -3.23
C ALA A 41 -5.66 3.90 -2.34
N THR A 42 -4.89 4.46 -1.41
CA THR A 42 -5.37 5.47 -0.48
C THR A 42 -5.72 6.77 -1.19
N GLY A 43 -4.88 7.23 -2.13
CA GLY A 43 -5.12 8.43 -2.91
C GLY A 43 -6.36 8.33 -3.80
N VAL A 44 -6.52 7.21 -4.52
CA VAL A 44 -7.70 6.97 -5.36
C VAL A 44 -8.96 6.84 -4.51
N ALA A 45 -8.89 6.14 -3.38
CA ALA A 45 -10.01 6.02 -2.45
C ALA A 45 -10.44 7.38 -1.89
N LEU A 46 -9.50 8.27 -1.56
CA LEU A 46 -9.81 9.64 -1.12
C LEU A 46 -10.56 10.42 -2.20
N LEU A 47 -10.04 10.44 -3.43
CA LEU A 47 -10.66 11.19 -4.53
C LEU A 47 -12.09 10.73 -4.84
N ILE A 48 -12.31 9.41 -4.85
CA ILE A 48 -13.65 8.86 -5.11
C ILE A 48 -14.59 9.17 -3.93
N SER A 49 -14.10 9.06 -2.70
CA SER A 49 -14.91 9.32 -1.51
C SER A 49 -15.24 10.82 -1.39
N GLU A 50 -14.32 11.70 -1.74
CA GLU A 50 -14.52 13.15 -1.82
C GLU A 50 -15.58 13.50 -2.88
N PHE A 51 -15.48 12.91 -4.07
CA PHE A 51 -16.49 13.09 -5.12
C PHE A 51 -17.88 12.63 -4.65
N ALA A 52 -17.97 11.52 -3.91
CA ALA A 52 -19.23 11.06 -3.34
C ALA A 52 -19.78 11.99 -2.25
N VAL A 53 -18.92 12.60 -1.43
CA VAL A 53 -19.34 13.64 -0.47
C VAL A 53 -19.92 14.83 -1.23
N TRP A 54 -19.25 15.30 -2.29
CA TRP A 54 -19.75 16.40 -3.11
C TRP A 54 -21.15 16.09 -3.70
N VAL A 55 -21.34 14.90 -4.27
CA VAL A 55 -22.64 14.46 -4.79
C VAL A 55 -23.69 14.42 -3.67
N THR A 56 -23.35 13.87 -2.51
CA THR A 56 -24.32 13.75 -1.41
C THR A 56 -24.68 15.10 -0.77
N ILE A 57 -23.77 16.08 -0.76
CA ILE A 57 -24.05 17.47 -0.38
C ILE A 57 -25.04 18.11 -1.36
N LEU A 58 -24.83 17.95 -2.67
CA LEU A 58 -25.75 18.47 -3.69
C LEU A 58 -27.18 17.92 -3.55
N TRP A 59 -27.31 16.70 -3.03
CA TRP A 59 -28.59 16.02 -2.83
C TRP A 59 -29.23 16.34 -1.47
N MET A 60 -28.66 17.28 -0.70
CA MET A 60 -29.15 17.71 0.62
C MET A 60 -29.40 16.53 1.59
N LEU A 61 -28.53 15.52 1.54
CA LEU A 61 -28.61 14.37 2.45
C LEU A 61 -28.17 14.77 3.87
N ARG A 62 -28.71 14.09 4.89
CA ARG A 62 -28.29 14.27 6.28
C ARG A 62 -26.78 14.03 6.43
N GLU A 63 -26.12 14.84 7.24
CA GLU A 63 -24.68 14.76 7.54
C GLU A 63 -24.22 13.34 7.90
N LYS A 64 -24.98 12.63 8.74
CA LYS A 64 -24.67 11.26 9.14
C LYS A 64 -24.52 10.35 7.91
N THR A 65 -25.42 10.48 6.93
CA THR A 65 -25.40 9.67 5.69
C THR A 65 -24.18 10.01 4.83
N ILE A 66 -23.80 11.29 4.75
CA ILE A 66 -22.60 11.74 4.03
C ILE A 66 -21.34 11.09 4.61
N ILE A 67 -21.20 11.14 5.94
CA ILE A 67 -20.06 10.55 6.67
C ILE A 67 -20.01 9.03 6.47
N TYR A 68 -21.14 8.33 6.60
CA TYR A 68 -21.18 6.89 6.37
C TYR A 68 -20.83 6.52 4.93
N THR A 69 -21.31 7.28 3.95
CA THR A 69 -21.02 7.03 2.53
C THR A 69 -19.54 7.24 2.23
N PHE A 70 -18.93 8.29 2.79
CA PHE A 70 -17.50 8.54 2.66
C PHE A 70 -16.68 7.36 3.19
N TYR A 71 -16.90 6.94 4.44
CA TYR A 71 -16.14 5.83 5.01
C TYR A 71 -16.41 4.50 4.30
N ALA A 72 -17.65 4.24 3.91
CA ALA A 72 -18.02 3.03 3.17
C ALA A 72 -17.26 2.95 1.83
N LEU A 73 -17.22 4.03 1.07
CA LEU A 73 -16.49 4.08 -0.20
C LEU A 73 -14.98 4.02 0.00
N MET A 74 -14.46 4.73 0.99
CA MET A 74 -13.05 4.74 1.33
C MET A 74 -12.55 3.31 1.62
N VAL A 75 -13.28 2.57 2.47
CA VAL A 75 -12.97 1.19 2.83
C VAL A 75 -13.16 0.25 1.64
N SER A 76 -14.25 0.41 0.87
CA SER A 76 -14.57 -0.48 -0.25
C SER A 76 -13.54 -0.36 -1.38
N VAL A 77 -13.19 0.87 -1.77
CA VAL A 77 -12.22 1.13 -2.85
C VAL A 77 -10.81 0.74 -2.40
N SER A 78 -10.41 1.12 -1.18
CA SER A 78 -9.10 0.71 -0.65
C SER A 78 -8.99 -0.81 -0.56
N GLY A 79 -10.04 -1.48 -0.07
CA GLY A 79 -10.11 -2.94 0.01
C GLY A 79 -10.04 -3.62 -1.35
N MET A 80 -10.74 -3.08 -2.35
CA MET A 80 -10.70 -3.59 -3.72
C MET A 80 -9.29 -3.48 -4.34
N ILE A 81 -8.61 -2.35 -4.17
CA ILE A 81 -7.25 -2.16 -4.70
C ILE A 81 -6.23 -3.01 -3.92
N LEU A 82 -6.37 -3.10 -2.60
CA LEU A 82 -5.53 -3.95 -1.74
C LEU A 82 -5.76 -5.45 -1.96
N SER A 83 -6.87 -5.85 -2.57
CA SER A 83 -7.11 -7.25 -2.95
C SER A 83 -6.18 -7.72 -4.09
N VAL A 84 -5.74 -6.81 -4.97
CA VAL A 84 -4.87 -7.12 -6.13
C VAL A 84 -3.58 -7.86 -5.73
N PRO A 85 -2.78 -7.40 -4.76
CA PRO A 85 -1.59 -8.13 -4.31
C PRO A 85 -1.92 -9.44 -3.57
N ILE A 86 -3.09 -9.54 -2.93
CA ILE A 86 -3.55 -10.76 -2.25
C ILE A 86 -3.83 -11.87 -3.28
N PHE A 87 -4.49 -11.54 -4.39
CA PHE A 87 -4.76 -12.48 -5.49
C PHE A 87 -3.48 -13.04 -6.12
N HIS A 88 -2.41 -12.25 -6.19
CA HIS A 88 -1.12 -12.67 -6.77
C HIS A 88 -0.24 -13.49 -5.79
N ARG A 89 -0.76 -13.88 -4.62
CA ARG A 89 -0.03 -14.60 -3.55
C ARG A 89 1.25 -13.91 -3.06
N ARG A 90 1.44 -12.62 -3.35
CA ARG A 90 2.61 -11.84 -2.92
C ARG A 90 2.40 -11.28 -1.52
N ARG A 91 2.60 -12.13 -0.50
CA ARG A 91 2.33 -11.82 0.91
C ARG A 91 3.07 -10.59 1.41
N VAL A 92 4.36 -10.44 1.09
CA VAL A 92 5.17 -9.28 1.52
C VAL A 92 4.61 -7.98 0.95
N ARG A 93 4.30 -7.95 -0.34
CA ARG A 93 3.71 -6.79 -1.02
C ARG A 93 2.35 -6.41 -0.44
N ALA A 94 1.50 -7.40 -0.14
CA ALA A 94 0.19 -7.16 0.47
C ALA A 94 0.31 -6.57 1.87
N VAL A 95 1.19 -7.14 2.72
CA VAL A 95 1.41 -6.63 4.08
C VAL A 95 1.94 -5.20 4.05
N VAL A 96 2.91 -4.90 3.18
CA VAL A 96 3.45 -3.52 3.06
C VAL A 96 2.39 -2.56 2.51
N ALA A 97 1.59 -2.96 1.53
CA ALA A 97 0.53 -2.11 0.99
C ALA A 97 -0.54 -1.78 2.04
N ILE A 98 -0.96 -2.77 2.83
CA ILE A 98 -1.91 -2.59 3.94
C ILE A 98 -1.29 -1.68 5.00
N ALA A 99 -0.04 -1.94 5.41
CA ALA A 99 0.65 -1.13 6.40
C ALA A 99 0.76 0.33 5.96
N VAL A 100 1.12 0.60 4.71
CA VAL A 100 1.21 1.96 4.16
C VAL A 100 -0.16 2.62 4.07
N ALA A 101 -1.20 1.92 3.63
CA ALA A 101 -2.56 2.47 3.58
C ALA A 101 -3.06 2.87 4.97
N VAL A 102 -2.87 2.00 5.98
CA VAL A 102 -3.22 2.29 7.37
C VAL A 102 -2.39 3.44 7.92
N LEU A 103 -1.09 3.49 7.63
CA LEU A 103 -0.21 4.56 8.10
C LEU A 103 -0.62 5.92 7.53
N LEU A 104 -0.93 5.97 6.22
CA LEU A 104 -1.42 7.18 5.55
C LEU A 104 -2.78 7.62 6.12
N TRP A 105 -3.67 6.67 6.38
CA TRP A 105 -4.96 6.97 7.01
C TRP A 105 -4.80 7.55 8.41
N VAL A 106 -3.95 6.94 9.25
CA VAL A 106 -3.66 7.44 10.60
C VAL A 106 -3.01 8.83 10.52
N LEU A 107 -2.11 9.06 9.57
CA LEU A 107 -1.51 10.37 9.31
C LEU A 107 -2.59 11.41 8.96
N LEU A 108 -3.53 11.08 8.06
CA LEU A 108 -4.63 11.98 7.70
C LEU A 108 -5.50 12.31 8.91
N VAL A 109 -5.94 11.30 9.67
CA VAL A 109 -6.83 11.51 10.81
C VAL A 109 -6.14 12.24 11.96
N LYS A 110 -4.91 11.83 12.34
CA LYS A 110 -4.23 12.38 13.53
C LYS A 110 -3.43 13.65 13.29
N ARG A 111 -2.91 13.86 12.08
CA ARG A 111 -2.05 15.03 11.80
C ARG A 111 -2.81 16.17 11.15
N PHE A 112 -3.88 15.88 10.40
CA PHE A 112 -4.63 16.88 9.65
C PHE A 112 -6.05 17.11 10.18
N ASP A 113 -6.43 16.50 11.32
CA ASP A 113 -7.78 16.57 11.91
C ASP A 113 -8.88 16.42 10.83
N PHE A 114 -8.68 15.44 9.96
CA PHE A 114 -9.41 15.36 8.71
C PHE A 114 -10.88 15.01 8.95
N HIS A 115 -11.75 16.00 8.74
CA HIS A 115 -13.19 15.85 8.73
C HIS A 115 -13.66 15.77 7.27
N PRO A 116 -14.32 14.66 6.85
CA PRO A 116 -14.68 14.43 5.45
C PRO A 116 -15.61 15.50 4.85
N ILE A 117 -16.24 16.29 5.70
CA ILE A 117 -17.13 17.39 5.33
C ILE A 117 -16.38 18.73 5.44
N TYR A 118 -15.90 19.06 6.64
CA TYR A 118 -15.33 20.37 6.94
C TYR A 118 -13.97 20.64 6.29
N THR A 119 -13.15 19.61 6.03
CA THR A 119 -11.78 19.81 5.53
C THR A 119 -11.74 20.23 4.06
N PHE A 120 -12.75 19.88 3.25
CA PHE A 120 -12.79 20.23 1.83
C PHE A 120 -13.91 21.19 1.45
N PHE A 121 -15.05 21.13 2.13
CA PHE A 121 -16.24 21.90 1.75
C PHE A 121 -16.53 23.06 2.71
N GLY A 122 -15.80 23.18 3.83
CA GLY A 122 -16.02 24.23 4.82
C GLY A 122 -17.30 24.01 5.64
N GLU A 123 -17.85 25.10 6.21
CA GLU A 123 -19.15 25.08 6.88
C GLU A 123 -20.25 24.79 5.86
N LEU A 124 -21.05 23.75 6.14
CA LEU A 124 -22.19 23.39 5.32
C LEU A 124 -23.19 24.57 5.30
N PRO A 125 -23.78 24.90 4.15
CA PRO A 125 -24.64 26.09 3.99
C PRO A 125 -26.03 25.97 4.64
N TYR A 126 -26.20 25.09 5.64
CA TYR A 126 -27.46 24.84 6.33
C TYR A 126 -27.30 24.79 7.85
#